data_AF-A0A921UEV8-F1
#
_entry.id   AF-A0A921UEV8-F1
#
_cell.length_a   1.000
_cell.length_b   1.000
_cell.length_c   1.000
_cell.angle_alpha   90.00
_cell.angle_beta   90.00
_cell.angle_gamma   90.00
#
_symmetry.space_group_name_H-M   'P 1'
#
loop_
_entity.id
_entity.type
_entity.pdbx_description
1 polymer ?
#
loop_
_entity_poly.entity_id
_entity_poly.type
_entity_poly.pdbx_seq_one_letter_code
_entity_poly.pdbx_strand_id
1 'polypeptide(L)'
;MFEHHGGNLKYLALSGCHLGGEDPLVFLASHAPHLSYLRLNNINSKHELVVPADSFTHLKTLVLMGLHDVSFLDIGHGSLPVIEGIYITSLPKLATVPQGIENCPCLKKLWLLGLHEDFKAQWNNKGMKQKMQHVPEIRI
;
A
#
# COMPACT_ATOMS: atom_id res chain seq x y z
N MET A 1 -1.92 19.83 -8.87
CA MET A 1 -2.43 18.54 -9.41
C MET A 1 -3.84 18.22 -8.91
N PHE A 2 -4.21 18.48 -7.64
CA PHE A 2 -5.56 18.17 -7.14
C PHE A 2 -6.41 19.35 -6.67
N GLU A 3 -5.95 20.61 -6.81
CA GLU A 3 -6.66 21.86 -6.43
C GLU A 3 -7.58 21.73 -5.19
N HIS A 4 -8.71 22.43 -5.13
CA HIS A 4 -9.69 22.30 -4.06
C HIS A 4 -10.63 21.08 -4.25
N HIS A 5 -10.39 20.25 -5.27
CA HIS A 5 -11.30 19.18 -5.67
C HIS A 5 -10.88 17.79 -5.20
N GLY A 6 -9.64 17.63 -4.72
CA GLY A 6 -9.14 16.33 -4.25
C GLY A 6 -9.97 15.70 -3.12
N GLY A 7 -10.66 16.50 -2.30
CA GLY A 7 -11.60 16.01 -1.29
C GLY A 7 -12.82 15.26 -1.86
N ASN A 8 -13.16 15.47 -3.13
CA ASN A 8 -14.27 14.76 -3.79
C ASN A 8 -13.81 13.47 -4.48
N LEU A 9 -12.50 13.25 -4.61
CA LEU A 9 -11.98 12.05 -5.28
C LEU A 9 -12.23 10.82 -4.41
N LYS A 10 -12.94 9.85 -4.99
CA LYS A 10 -13.18 8.53 -4.40
C LYS A 10 -12.38 7.43 -5.07
N TYR A 11 -12.00 7.62 -6.33
CA TYR A 11 -11.28 6.65 -7.13
C TYR A 11 -10.13 7.36 -7.83
N LEU A 12 -8.92 6.82 -7.66
CA LEU A 12 -7.75 7.32 -8.35
C LEU A 12 -6.88 6.16 -8.82
N ALA A 13 -6.56 6.15 -10.11
CA ALA A 13 -5.60 5.24 -10.71
C ALA A 13 -4.60 6.04 -11.52
N LEU A 14 -3.33 5.96 -11.15
CA LEU A 14 -2.22 6.66 -11.80
C LEU A 14 -1.26 5.63 -12.39
N SER A 15 -0.76 5.90 -13.60
CA SER A 15 0.21 5.04 -14.27
C SER A 15 1.28 5.88 -14.95
N GLY A 16 2.57 5.63 -14.67
CA GLY A 16 3.68 6.35 -15.31
C GLY A 16 3.74 7.85 -14.95
N CYS A 17 3.10 8.28 -13.87
CA CYS A 17 3.09 9.68 -13.44
C CYS A 17 4.29 10.01 -12.55
N HIS A 18 4.69 11.28 -12.55
CA HIS A 18 5.67 11.84 -11.63
C HIS A 18 4.95 12.73 -10.62
N LEU A 19 4.89 12.29 -9.36
CA LEU A 19 4.26 13.03 -8.26
C LEU A 19 5.27 13.91 -7.52
N GLY A 20 6.04 14.71 -8.26
CA GLY A 20 6.92 15.74 -7.70
C GLY A 20 8.18 15.24 -6.95
N GLY A 21 8.50 13.95 -7.01
CA GLY A 21 9.68 13.36 -6.33
C GLY A 21 9.48 13.09 -4.83
N GLU A 22 8.29 13.38 -4.31
CA GLU A 22 7.90 13.05 -2.95
C GLU A 22 7.33 11.62 -2.88
N ASP A 23 7.10 11.15 -1.65
CA ASP A 23 6.38 9.89 -1.44
C ASP A 23 4.93 10.07 -1.93
N PRO A 24 4.48 9.29 -2.94
CA PRO A 24 3.17 9.44 -3.52
C PRO A 24 2.03 9.17 -2.51
N LEU A 25 2.24 8.31 -1.52
CA LEU A 25 1.23 8.01 -0.50
C LEU A 25 1.09 9.17 0.49
N VAL A 26 2.20 9.81 0.88
CA VAL A 26 2.19 11.02 1.72
C VAL A 26 1.49 12.18 0.99
N PHE A 27 1.83 12.37 -0.29
CA PHE A 27 1.21 13.41 -1.12
C PHE A 27 -0.30 13.18 -1.27
N LEU A 28 -0.72 11.95 -1.56
CA LEU A 28 -2.13 11.63 -1.76
C LEU A 28 -2.94 11.63 -0.47
N ALA A 29 -2.36 11.26 0.67
CA ALA A 29 -3.01 11.35 1.96
C ALA A 29 -3.44 12.79 2.29
N SER A 30 -2.61 13.78 1.93
CA SER A 30 -2.90 15.20 2.18
C SER A 30 -3.81 15.84 1.14
N HIS A 31 -3.76 15.39 -0.12
CA HIS A 31 -4.48 16.05 -1.22
C HIS A 31 -5.77 15.33 -1.65
N ALA A 32 -5.90 14.03 -1.36
CA ALA A 32 -7.07 13.23 -1.69
C ALA A 32 -7.47 12.30 -0.51
N PRO A 33 -7.77 12.85 0.67
CA PRO A 33 -7.94 12.06 1.91
C PRO A 33 -9.16 11.13 1.89
N HIS A 34 -10.12 11.38 0.99
CA HIS A 34 -11.39 10.66 0.93
C HIS A 34 -11.43 9.55 -0.14
N LEU A 35 -10.27 9.16 -0.67
CA LEU A 35 -10.16 8.05 -1.59
C LEU A 35 -10.72 6.76 -0.97
N SER A 36 -11.47 6.03 -1.78
CA SER A 36 -11.97 4.68 -1.50
C SER A 36 -11.21 3.61 -2.29
N TYR A 37 -10.63 4.00 -3.43
CA TYR A 37 -9.78 3.16 -4.25
C TYR A 37 -8.55 3.95 -4.70
N LEU A 38 -7.37 3.37 -4.54
CA LEU A 38 -6.11 3.91 -5.01
C LEU A 38 -5.32 2.83 -5.75
N ARG A 39 -4.91 3.14 -6.99
CA ARG A 39 -3.95 2.36 -7.75
C ARG A 39 -2.78 3.22 -8.20
N LEU A 40 -1.57 2.78 -7.88
CA LEU A 40 -0.33 3.37 -8.34
C LEU A 40 0.43 2.32 -9.15
N ASN A 41 0.68 2.61 -10.43
CA ASN A 41 1.38 1.72 -11.34
C ASN A 41 2.59 2.43 -11.98
N ASN A 42 3.78 1.83 -11.90
CA ASN A 42 5.00 2.39 -12.49
C ASN A 42 5.18 3.88 -12.17
N ILE A 43 4.88 4.27 -10.94
CA ILE A 43 5.04 5.65 -10.47
C ILE A 43 6.48 5.82 -10.01
N ASN A 44 7.10 6.93 -10.40
CA ASN A 44 8.39 7.29 -9.86
C ASN A 44 8.23 7.64 -8.37
N SER A 45 8.88 6.88 -7.51
CA SER A 45 8.78 7.00 -6.06
C SER A 45 10.15 6.87 -5.40
N LYS A 46 10.22 7.31 -4.14
CA LYS A 46 11.36 7.00 -3.27
C LYS A 46 11.50 5.50 -3.05
N HIS A 47 12.67 5.09 -2.55
CA HIS A 47 12.93 3.71 -2.14
C HIS A 47 12.02 3.24 -0.99
N GLU A 48 11.53 4.18 -0.19
CA GLU A 48 10.65 3.92 0.93
C GLU A 48 9.30 4.59 0.67
N LEU A 49 8.23 3.84 0.95
CA LEU A 49 6.87 4.32 0.93
C LEU A 49 6.29 4.28 2.34
N VAL A 50 5.53 5.30 2.69
CA VAL A 50 4.86 5.44 3.99
C VAL A 50 3.40 5.74 3.74
N VAL A 51 2.52 4.89 4.26
CA VAL A 51 1.12 5.25 4.50
C VAL A 51 1.10 6.06 5.81
N PRO A 52 0.83 7.38 5.79
CA PRO A 52 0.93 8.19 7.00
C PRO A 52 -0.02 7.71 8.09
N ALA A 53 0.35 7.90 9.36
CA ALA A 53 -0.53 7.62 10.49
C ALA A 53 -1.89 8.35 10.34
N ASP A 54 -2.95 7.70 10.82
CA ASP A 54 -4.33 8.24 10.82
C ASP A 54 -4.85 8.69 9.44
N SER A 55 -4.27 8.18 8.35
CA SER A 55 -4.61 8.56 6.98
C SER A 55 -5.41 7.49 6.22
N PHE A 56 -5.90 7.86 5.02
CA PHE A 56 -6.66 6.97 4.13
C PHE A 56 -7.85 6.30 4.84
N THR A 57 -8.58 7.08 5.64
CA THR A 57 -9.67 6.61 6.52
C THR A 57 -10.86 6.00 5.79
N HIS A 58 -10.97 6.21 4.48
CA HIS A 58 -12.05 5.71 3.63
C HIS A 58 -11.58 4.68 2.60
N LEU A 59 -10.29 4.36 2.57
CA LEU A 59 -9.69 3.55 1.51
C LEU A 59 -10.03 2.08 1.72
N LYS A 60 -10.75 1.50 0.74
CA LYS A 60 -11.15 0.08 0.71
C LYS A 60 -10.22 -0.78 -0.13
N THR A 61 -9.51 -0.17 -1.08
CA THR A 61 -8.57 -0.90 -1.94
C THR A 61 -7.32 -0.08 -2.23
N LEU A 62 -6.17 -0.69 -1.99
CA LEU A 62 -4.84 -0.18 -2.34
C LEU A 62 -4.17 -1.15 -3.31
N VAL A 63 -3.72 -0.63 -4.46
CA VAL A 63 -2.96 -1.39 -5.46
C VAL A 63 -1.65 -0.67 -5.73
N LEU A 64 -0.52 -1.35 -5.46
CA LEU A 64 0.83 -0.91 -5.78
C LEU A 64 1.43 -1.88 -6.80
N MET A 65 1.76 -1.38 -7.99
CA MET A 65 2.25 -2.22 -9.09
C MET A 65 3.48 -1.62 -9.76
N GLY A 66 4.48 -2.46 -10.04
CA GLY A 66 5.64 -2.06 -10.86
C GLY A 66 6.46 -0.92 -10.26
N LEU A 67 6.50 -0.80 -8.93
CA LEU A 67 7.31 0.20 -8.22
C LEU A 67 8.71 -0.38 -7.99
N HIS A 68 9.50 -0.49 -9.06
CA HIS A 68 10.72 -1.29 -9.11
C HIS A 68 11.82 -0.88 -8.10
N ASP A 69 11.80 0.37 -7.66
CA ASP A 69 12.80 0.92 -6.73
C ASP A 69 12.38 0.88 -5.26
N VAL A 70 11.13 0.52 -4.96
CA VAL A 70 10.61 0.45 -3.59
C VAL A 70 11.14 -0.81 -2.90
N SER A 71 11.88 -0.60 -1.81
CA SER A 71 12.43 -1.66 -0.96
C SER A 71 11.79 -1.74 0.43
N PHE A 72 11.02 -0.71 0.83
CA PHE A 72 10.37 -0.66 2.12
C PHE A 72 8.97 -0.02 2.03
N LEU A 73 8.04 -0.54 2.81
CA LEU A 73 6.69 -0.01 2.96
C LEU A 73 6.30 -0.02 4.44
N ASP A 74 6.00 1.14 4.99
CA ASP A 74 5.47 1.32 6.34
C ASP A 74 3.99 1.71 6.30
N ILE A 75 3.18 1.01 7.08
CA ILE A 75 1.77 1.32 7.30
C ILE A 75 1.65 1.93 8.68
N GLY A 76 1.54 3.27 8.71
CA GLY A 76 1.48 4.04 9.93
C GLY A 76 0.30 3.64 10.82
N HIS A 77 0.48 3.74 12.13
CA HIS A 77 -0.56 3.42 13.11
C HIS A 77 -1.86 4.20 12.82
N GLY A 78 -3.01 3.54 12.99
CA GLY A 78 -4.33 4.15 12.78
C GLY A 78 -4.70 4.38 11.31
N SER A 79 -3.80 4.13 10.36
CA SER A 79 -4.10 4.24 8.93
C SER A 79 -4.90 3.05 8.42
N LEU A 80 -5.56 3.23 7.28
CA LEU A 80 -6.29 2.15 6.58
C LEU A 80 -7.36 1.40 7.44
N PRO A 81 -8.15 2.09 8.28
CA PRO A 81 -9.05 1.41 9.24
C PRO A 81 -10.15 0.56 8.57
N VAL A 82 -10.48 0.84 7.30
CA VAL A 82 -11.55 0.17 6.54
C VAL A 82 -11.04 -0.57 5.30
N ILE A 83 -9.72 -0.80 5.20
CA ILE A 83 -9.11 -1.45 4.03
C ILE A 83 -9.59 -2.89 3.90
N GLU A 84 -10.05 -3.26 2.71
CA GLU A 84 -10.57 -4.60 2.43
C GLU A 84 -9.64 -5.39 1.49
N GLY A 85 -8.89 -4.69 0.63
CA GLY A 85 -7.98 -5.30 -0.32
C GLY A 85 -6.65 -4.56 -0.46
N ILE A 86 -5.55 -5.29 -0.28
CA ILE A 86 -4.20 -4.80 -0.56
C ILE A 86 -3.57 -5.70 -1.62
N TYR A 87 -3.11 -5.08 -2.71
CA TYR A 87 -2.48 -5.76 -3.83
C TYR A 87 -1.13 -5.11 -4.10
N ILE A 88 -0.05 -5.82 -3.80
CA ILE A 88 1.33 -5.37 -4.06
C ILE A 88 1.94 -6.36 -5.04
N THR A 89 2.22 -5.90 -6.25
CA THR A 89 2.65 -6.77 -7.34
C THR A 89 3.84 -6.19 -8.10
N SER A 90 4.85 -7.00 -8.38
CA SER A 90 6.03 -6.58 -9.16
C SER A 90 6.84 -5.46 -8.49
N LEU A 91 7.13 -5.63 -7.19
CA LEU A 91 8.05 -4.79 -6.41
C LEU A 91 9.31 -5.61 -6.05
N PRO A 92 10.23 -5.83 -6.99
CA PRO A 92 11.32 -6.81 -6.85
C PRO A 92 12.34 -6.48 -5.75
N LYS A 93 12.40 -5.24 -5.25
CA LYS A 93 13.30 -4.85 -4.15
C LYS A 93 12.66 -4.94 -2.76
N LEU A 94 11.34 -5.19 -2.69
CA LEU A 94 10.62 -5.31 -1.42
C LEU A 94 10.89 -6.69 -0.81
N ALA A 95 11.89 -6.76 0.08
CA ALA A 95 12.32 -8.00 0.72
C ALA A 95 11.63 -8.28 2.06
N THR A 96 11.09 -7.26 2.71
CA THR A 96 10.48 -7.38 4.04
C THR A 96 8.98 -7.25 3.96
N VAL A 97 8.28 -7.94 4.87
CA VAL A 97 6.84 -7.74 5.07
C VAL A 97 6.59 -6.27 5.42
N PRO A 98 5.65 -5.58 4.73
CA PRO A 98 5.31 -4.21 5.04
C PRO A 98 4.98 -4.04 6.51
N GLN A 99 5.60 -3.05 7.16
CA GLN A 99 5.42 -2.83 8.57
C GLN A 99 3.98 -2.39 8.86
N GLY A 100 3.36 -2.94 9.91
CA GLY A 100 2.00 -2.58 10.31
C GLY A 100 0.87 -3.21 9.46
N ILE A 101 1.20 -4.02 8.45
CA ILE A 101 0.17 -4.67 7.61
C ILE A 101 -0.74 -5.62 8.40
N GLU A 102 -0.23 -6.21 9.48
CA GLU A 102 -1.06 -7.03 10.39
C GLU A 102 -2.10 -6.24 11.19
N ASN A 103 -1.94 -4.92 11.27
CA ASN A 103 -2.84 -4.06 12.04
C ASN A 103 -4.07 -3.60 11.24
N CYS A 104 -4.24 -4.08 10.00
CA CYS A 104 -5.40 -3.75 9.15
C CYS A 104 -6.61 -4.64 9.53
N PRO A 105 -7.62 -4.12 10.26
CA PRO A 105 -8.63 -4.97 10.90
C PRO A 105 -9.68 -5.50 9.92
N CYS A 106 -9.98 -4.76 8.84
CA CYS A 106 -11.00 -5.10 7.86
C CYS A 106 -10.46 -5.86 6.63
N LEU A 107 -9.17 -6.21 6.62
CA LEU A 107 -8.51 -6.75 5.45
C LEU A 107 -9.09 -8.12 5.08
N LYS A 108 -9.60 -8.24 3.85
CA LYS A 108 -10.21 -9.48 3.33
C LYS A 108 -9.31 -10.17 2.31
N LYS A 109 -8.55 -9.38 1.53
CA LYS A 109 -7.71 -9.87 0.44
C LYS A 109 -6.33 -9.26 0.49
N LEU A 110 -5.31 -10.11 0.47
CA LEU A 110 -3.91 -9.71 0.46
C LEU A 110 -3.15 -10.47 -0.62
N TRP A 111 -2.72 -9.78 -1.67
CA TRP A 111 -1.87 -10.36 -2.71
C TRP A 111 -0.51 -9.66 -2.71
N LEU A 112 0.55 -10.43 -2.56
CA LEU A 112 1.93 -10.00 -2.45
C LEU A 112 2.76 -10.81 -3.44
N LEU A 113 2.78 -10.40 -4.72
CA LEU A 113 3.27 -11.24 -5.83
C LEU A 113 4.44 -10.60 -6.57
N GLY A 114 5.42 -11.39 -7.01
CA GLY A 114 6.57 -10.87 -7.75
C GLY A 114 7.37 -9.85 -6.92
N LEU A 115 7.57 -10.15 -5.64
CA LEU A 115 8.40 -9.39 -4.71
C LEU A 115 9.84 -9.93 -4.73
N HIS A 116 10.70 -9.44 -3.84
CA HIS A 116 12.07 -9.96 -3.72
C HIS A 116 12.08 -11.46 -3.37
N GLU A 117 13.12 -12.19 -3.80
CA GLU A 117 13.23 -13.64 -3.58
C GLU A 117 13.16 -14.05 -2.10
N ASP A 118 13.77 -13.24 -1.22
CA ASP A 118 13.75 -13.46 0.23
C ASP A 118 12.40 -13.15 0.90
N PHE A 119 11.45 -12.52 0.20
CA PHE A 119 10.20 -12.04 0.81
C PHE A 119 9.43 -13.17 1.49
N LYS A 120 9.34 -14.34 0.83
CA LYS A 120 8.61 -15.50 1.36
C LYS A 120 9.27 -16.06 2.62
N ALA A 121 10.60 -16.03 2.70
CA ALA A 121 11.33 -16.43 3.91
C ALA A 121 11.04 -15.45 5.05
N GLN A 122 11.06 -14.15 4.77
CA GLN A 122 10.70 -13.10 5.76
C GLN A 122 9.25 -13.23 6.25
N TRP A 123 8.30 -13.51 5.35
CA TRP A 123 6.90 -13.76 5.69
C TRP A 123 6.75 -14.92 6.69
N ASN A 124 7.44 -16.04 6.42
CA ASN A 124 7.41 -17.21 7.30
C ASN A 124 8.10 -16.95 8.64
N ASN A 125 9.29 -16.34 8.63
CA ASN A 125 10.06 -16.03 9.84
C ASN A 125 9.32 -15.10 10.79
N LYS A 126 8.52 -14.16 10.26
CA LYS A 126 7.67 -13.26 11.06
C LYS A 126 6.37 -13.92 11.55
N GLY A 127 6.10 -15.18 11.21
CA GLY A 127 4.87 -15.88 11.60
C GLY A 127 3.61 -15.24 11.03
N MET A 128 3.70 -14.62 9.84
CA MET A 128 2.61 -13.80 9.30
C MET A 128 1.34 -14.61 9.02
N LYS A 129 1.47 -15.90 8.70
CA LYS A 129 0.30 -16.79 8.53
C LYS A 129 -0.56 -16.83 9.80
N GLN A 130 0.05 -16.81 10.99
CA GLN A 130 -0.65 -16.80 12.28
C GLN A 130 -1.19 -15.41 12.60
N LYS A 131 -0.41 -14.36 12.32
CA LYS A 131 -0.85 -12.98 12.55
C LYS A 131 -2.01 -12.53 11.64
N MET A 132 -2.16 -13.16 10.48
CA MET A 132 -3.14 -12.81 9.45
C MET A 132 -4.28 -13.83 9.34
N GLN A 133 -4.59 -14.58 10.40
CA GLN A 133 -5.66 -15.59 10.39
C GLN A 133 -7.04 -15.01 10.10
N HIS A 134 -7.27 -13.72 10.37
CA HIS A 134 -8.51 -13.02 10.07
C HIS A 134 -8.69 -12.72 8.57
N VAL A 135 -7.63 -12.82 7.76
CA VAL A 135 -7.67 -12.50 6.33
C VAL A 135 -7.97 -13.78 5.52
N PRO A 136 -9.15 -13.90 4.90
CA PRO A 136 -9.60 -15.12 4.24
C PRO A 136 -8.86 -15.44 2.93
N GLU A 137 -8.38 -14.43 2.19
CA GLU A 137 -7.68 -14.64 0.92
C GLU A 137 -6.28 -14.03 0.96
N ILE A 138 -5.25 -14.88 1.12
CA ILE A 138 -3.84 -14.48 1.09
C ILE A 138 -3.14 -15.18 -0.06
N ARG A 139 -2.37 -14.43 -0.86
CA ARG A 139 -1.46 -14.93 -1.90
C ARG A 139 -0.08 -14.30 -1.71
N ILE A 140 0.95 -15.15 -1.60
CA ILE A 140 2.37 -14.81 -1.44
C ILE A 140 3.15 -15.58 -2.49
#